data_AF-A0A2W5R7Q3-F1
#
_entry.id   AF-A0A2W5R7Q3-F1
#
_cell.length_a   1.000
_cell.length_b   1.000
_cell.length_c   1.000
_cell.angle_alpha   90.00
_cell.angle_beta   90.00
_cell.angle_gamma   90.00
#
_symmetry.space_group_name_H-M   'P 1'
#
loop_
_entity.id
_entity.type
_entity.pdbx_description
1 polymer ?
#
loop_
_entity_poly.entity_id
_entity_poly.type
_entity_poly.pdbx_seq_one_letter_code
_entity_poly.pdbx_strand_id
1 'polypeptide(L)'
;QFLFRRLGQYRAFWLPTFERNFYVKSTGAISTVIDVELNQYQEYASNRKHIAIQDKSGNWTAHSISNAVQTSNTLRLTITPALNKAAVDIRMISYLGLHRLNNDSVDIQYKGAGITESSVAILEIEP
;
A
#
# COMPACT_ATOMS: atom_id res chain seq x y z
N GLN A 1 2.40 9.13 19.24
CA GLN A 1 1.77 7.81 19.50
C GLN A 1 2.23 6.70 18.55
N PHE A 2 2.54 6.98 17.27
CA PHE A 2 3.00 5.97 16.30
C PHE A 2 4.23 5.18 16.78
N LEU A 3 5.33 5.88 17.10
CA LEU A 3 6.59 5.27 17.55
C LEU A 3 6.40 4.43 18.82
N PHE A 4 5.70 4.98 19.82
CA PHE A 4 5.43 4.28 21.07
C PHE A 4 4.74 2.92 20.86
N ARG A 5 3.76 2.83 19.95
CA ARG A 5 3.06 1.56 19.68
C ARG A 5 3.95 0.50 19.03
N ARG A 6 5.07 0.91 18.42
CA ARG A 6 5.99 0.00 17.71
C ARG A 6 7.06 -0.59 18.62
N LEU A 7 7.29 0.03 19.77
CA LEU A 7 8.28 -0.41 20.76
C LEU A 7 9.65 -0.64 20.10
N GLY A 8 10.11 0.32 19.29
CA GLY A 8 11.37 0.18 18.55
C GLY A 8 11.28 -0.87 17.44
N GLN A 9 12.26 -1.77 17.36
CA GLN A 9 12.33 -2.85 16.37
C GLN A 9 11.30 -3.98 16.57
N TYR A 10 10.55 -3.99 17.68
CA TYR A 10 9.76 -5.15 18.12
C TYR A 10 8.46 -5.37 17.34
N ARG A 11 7.82 -4.31 16.81
CA ARG A 11 6.52 -4.45 16.14
C ARG A 11 6.54 -3.87 14.73
N ALA A 12 6.07 -4.68 13.81
CA ALA A 12 5.92 -4.32 12.42
C ALA A 12 4.72 -3.39 12.17
N PHE A 13 4.71 -2.78 10.99
CA PHE A 13 3.63 -1.96 10.48
C PHE A 13 3.59 -2.02 8.95
N TRP A 14 2.38 -1.93 8.41
CA TRP A 14 2.18 -1.85 6.97
C TRP A 14 2.51 -0.46 6.45
N LEU A 15 3.25 -0.39 5.36
CA LEU A 15 3.60 0.84 4.67
C LEU A 15 3.37 0.66 3.16
N PRO A 16 2.64 1.56 2.50
CA PRO A 16 2.53 1.53 1.05
C PRO A 16 3.86 1.95 0.41
N THR A 17 4.15 1.44 -0.78
CA THR A 17 5.30 1.90 -1.58
C THR A 17 5.14 3.34 -2.05
N PHE A 18 3.93 3.91 -1.98
CA PHE A 18 3.54 5.21 -2.52
C PHE A 18 3.72 5.35 -4.05
N GLU A 19 4.01 4.26 -4.73
CA GLU A 19 4.07 4.17 -6.18
C GLU A 19 2.72 3.75 -6.75
N ARG A 20 2.41 4.19 -7.96
CA ARG A 20 1.24 3.69 -8.68
C ARG A 20 1.60 2.36 -9.35
N ASN A 21 1.47 1.26 -8.61
CA ASN A 21 1.81 -0.08 -9.10
C ASN A 21 0.72 -0.67 -10.01
N PHE A 22 -0.54 -0.24 -9.84
CA PHE A 22 -1.65 -0.70 -10.69
C PHE A 22 -2.46 0.47 -11.26
N TYR A 23 -2.90 0.27 -12.51
CA TYR A 23 -3.81 1.15 -13.23
C TYR A 23 -5.19 0.53 -13.29
N VAL A 24 -6.19 1.17 -12.67
CA VAL A 24 -7.56 0.66 -12.64
C VAL A 24 -8.20 0.78 -14.02
N LYS A 25 -8.83 -0.31 -14.50
CA LYS A 25 -9.64 -0.34 -15.72
C LYS A 25 -11.12 -0.60 -15.44
N SER A 26 -11.45 -0.99 -14.20
CA SER A 26 -12.82 -1.15 -13.72
C SER A 26 -13.64 0.12 -13.88
N THR A 27 -14.94 -0.04 -14.11
CA THR A 27 -15.92 1.05 -14.15
C THR A 27 -17.03 0.79 -13.13
N GLY A 28 -17.69 1.85 -12.65
CA GLY A 28 -18.77 1.72 -11.67
C GLY A 28 -18.28 1.45 -10.24
N ALA A 29 -19.12 0.81 -9.42
CA ALA A 29 -18.80 0.51 -8.04
C ALA A 29 -17.94 -0.75 -7.91
N ILE A 30 -16.86 -0.64 -7.16
CA ILE A 30 -15.93 -1.71 -6.82
C ILE A 30 -16.19 -2.16 -5.39
N SER A 31 -16.47 -3.45 -5.21
CA SER A 31 -16.54 -4.11 -3.90
C SER A 31 -15.31 -4.97 -3.68
N THR A 32 -15.34 -6.24 -4.07
CA THR A 32 -14.29 -7.24 -3.85
C THR A 32 -13.48 -7.54 -5.10
N VAL A 33 -13.86 -7.02 -6.26
CA VAL A 33 -13.22 -7.32 -7.54
C VAL A 33 -12.76 -6.04 -8.23
N ILE A 34 -11.49 -6.00 -8.62
CA ILE A 34 -10.86 -4.90 -9.34
C ILE A 34 -10.21 -5.44 -10.60
N ASP A 35 -10.69 -5.00 -11.75
CA ASP A 35 -9.98 -5.11 -13.02
C ASP A 35 -8.95 -3.98 -13.13
N VAL A 36 -7.69 -4.37 -13.28
CA VAL A 36 -6.54 -3.52 -13.51
C VAL A 36 -5.92 -3.82 -14.87
N GLU A 37 -5.10 -2.90 -15.36
CA GLU A 37 -4.31 -3.08 -16.57
C GLU A 37 -3.44 -4.33 -16.48
N LEU A 38 -3.27 -5.02 -17.60
CA LEU A 38 -2.32 -6.10 -17.70
C LEU A 38 -0.91 -5.53 -17.47
N ASN A 39 -0.31 -5.88 -16.34
CA ASN A 39 1.02 -5.43 -15.94
C ASN A 39 1.85 -6.62 -15.46
N GLN A 40 3.10 -6.36 -15.05
CA GLN A 40 4.01 -7.36 -14.49
C GLN A 40 3.59 -7.90 -13.11
N TYR A 41 2.36 -7.65 -12.63
CA TYR A 41 1.93 -8.21 -11.34
C TYR A 41 2.14 -9.72 -11.25
N GLN A 42 1.98 -10.47 -12.34
CA GLN A 42 2.22 -11.91 -12.37
C GLN A 42 3.63 -12.31 -11.91
N GLU A 43 4.64 -11.48 -12.18
CA GLU A 43 6.02 -11.72 -11.75
C GLU A 43 6.19 -11.55 -10.22
N TYR A 44 5.35 -10.71 -9.60
CA TYR A 44 5.39 -10.40 -8.17
C TYR A 44 4.29 -11.08 -7.35
N ALA A 45 3.29 -11.71 -8.00
CA ALA A 45 2.07 -12.22 -7.39
C ALA A 45 2.29 -13.30 -6.32
N SER A 46 3.39 -14.04 -6.41
CA SER A 46 3.79 -15.03 -5.41
C SER A 46 4.17 -14.38 -4.08
N ASN A 47 4.76 -13.19 -4.12
CA ASN A 47 5.37 -12.53 -2.98
C ASN A 47 4.53 -11.34 -2.48
N ARG A 48 3.98 -10.51 -3.37
CA ARG A 48 3.25 -9.28 -3.03
C ARG A 48 1.74 -9.49 -3.06
N LYS A 49 1.17 -9.85 -1.91
CA LYS A 49 -0.27 -10.14 -1.76
C LYS A 49 -1.06 -9.02 -1.06
N HIS A 50 -0.39 -7.95 -0.67
CA HIS A 50 -1.01 -6.85 0.05
C HIS A 50 -0.92 -5.56 -0.76
N ILE A 51 -2.03 -4.81 -0.79
CA ILE A 51 -2.14 -3.55 -1.51
C ILE A 51 -2.79 -2.48 -0.64
N ALA A 52 -2.43 -1.24 -0.94
CA ALA A 52 -3.06 -0.06 -0.38
C ALA A 52 -3.74 0.70 -1.51
N ILE A 53 -4.99 1.08 -1.30
CA ILE A 53 -5.77 1.86 -2.26
C ILE A 53 -5.95 3.26 -1.68
N GLN A 54 -5.53 4.27 -2.44
CA GLN A 54 -5.77 5.66 -2.09
C GLN A 54 -6.98 6.19 -2.86
N ASP A 55 -7.91 6.80 -2.16
CA ASP A 55 -8.98 7.57 -2.80
C ASP A 55 -8.53 8.98 -3.19
N LYS A 56 -9.32 9.66 -4.03
CA LYS A 56 -9.07 11.04 -4.44
C LYS A 56 -9.11 12.04 -3.27
N SER A 57 -9.77 11.69 -2.16
CA SER A 57 -9.79 12.47 -0.93
C SER A 57 -8.52 12.30 -0.08
N GLY A 58 -7.62 11.40 -0.47
CA GLY A 58 -6.35 11.14 0.21
C GLY A 58 -6.38 10.04 1.27
N ASN A 59 -7.53 9.40 1.51
CA ASN A 59 -7.64 8.30 2.46
C ASN A 59 -7.04 7.02 1.88
N TRP A 60 -6.37 6.27 2.75
CA TRP A 60 -5.76 4.99 2.42
C TRP A 60 -6.54 3.84 3.07
N THR A 61 -6.82 2.81 2.27
CA THR A 61 -7.40 1.54 2.75
C THR A 61 -6.49 0.37 2.37
N ALA A 62 -6.33 -0.57 3.29
CA ALA A 62 -5.47 -1.74 3.11
C ALA A 62 -6.30 -2.97 2.73
N HIS A 63 -5.82 -3.74 1.77
CA HIS A 63 -6.48 -4.94 1.26
C HIS A 63 -5.46 -6.05 0.99
N SER A 64 -5.87 -7.30 1.16
CA SER A 64 -5.16 -8.47 0.66
C SER A 64 -5.78 -8.95 -0.65
N ILE A 65 -4.94 -9.42 -1.56
CA ILE A 65 -5.33 -10.08 -2.80
C ILE A 65 -5.43 -11.57 -2.54
N SER A 66 -6.63 -12.12 -2.62
CA SER A 66 -6.87 -13.55 -2.43
C SER A 66 -6.76 -14.34 -3.73
N ASN A 67 -7.03 -13.70 -4.86
CA ASN A 67 -6.94 -14.30 -6.18
C ASN A 67 -6.59 -13.26 -7.24
N ALA A 68 -5.85 -13.66 -8.27
CA ALA A 68 -5.53 -12.82 -9.40
C ALA A 68 -5.63 -13.65 -10.69
N VAL A 69 -6.54 -13.27 -11.57
CA VAL A 69 -6.83 -14.02 -12.80
C VAL A 69 -6.67 -13.10 -14.00
N GLN A 70 -5.80 -13.48 -14.92
CA GLN A 70 -5.70 -12.79 -16.18
C GLN A 70 -6.96 -13.04 -17.02
N THR A 71 -7.57 -11.96 -17.48
CA THR A 71 -8.60 -11.94 -18.51
C THR A 71 -7.97 -11.39 -19.80
N SER A 72 -8.67 -11.43 -20.93
CA SER A 72 -8.13 -11.10 -22.27
C SER A 72 -7.12 -9.93 -22.28
N ASN A 73 -7.52 -8.76 -21.76
CA ASN A 73 -6.68 -7.54 -21.77
C ASN A 73 -6.50 -6.89 -20.39
N THR A 74 -6.95 -7.55 -19.32
CA THR A 74 -6.93 -7.02 -17.96
C THR A 74 -6.56 -8.10 -16.97
N LEU A 75 -6.06 -7.70 -15.82
CA LEU A 75 -5.87 -8.57 -14.68
C LEU A 75 -7.00 -8.32 -13.68
N ARG A 76 -7.72 -9.37 -13.31
CA ARG A 76 -8.78 -9.31 -12.31
C ARG A 76 -8.23 -9.70 -10.94
N LEU A 77 -8.26 -8.77 -9.99
CA LEU A 77 -7.86 -8.96 -8.61
C LEU A 77 -9.09 -9.14 -7.72
N THR A 78 -9.11 -10.21 -6.92
CA THR A 78 -10.08 -10.37 -5.83
C THR A 78 -9.45 -9.91 -4.52
N ILE A 79 -10.10 -8.98 -3.84
CA ILE A 79 -9.57 -8.29 -2.66
C ILE A 79 -10.44 -8.46 -1.41
N THR A 80 -9.79 -8.44 -0.25
CA THR A 80 -10.44 -8.46 1.08
C THR A 80 -9.72 -7.50 2.04
N PRO A 81 -10.42 -6.70 2.87
CA PRO A 81 -11.86 -6.48 2.90
C PRO A 81 -12.36 -5.80 1.62
N ALA A 82 -13.68 -5.73 1.43
CA ALA A 82 -14.27 -5.03 0.28
C ALA A 82 -13.94 -3.52 0.31
N LEU A 83 -13.65 -2.93 -0.85
CA LEU A 83 -13.36 -1.51 -0.99
C LEU A 83 -14.62 -0.64 -0.88
N ASN A 84 -15.71 -1.07 -1.52
CA ASN A 84 -17.00 -0.37 -1.57
C ASN A 84 -16.88 1.11 -2.01
N LYS A 85 -16.14 1.37 -3.10
CA LYS A 85 -15.99 2.71 -3.70
C LYS A 85 -16.19 2.69 -5.21
N ALA A 86 -16.58 3.83 -5.77
CA ALA A 86 -16.60 3.97 -7.22
C ALA A 86 -15.18 3.98 -7.78
N ALA A 87 -14.97 3.31 -8.91
CA ALA A 87 -13.67 3.22 -9.58
C ALA A 87 -13.10 4.60 -9.93
N VAL A 88 -13.97 5.55 -10.28
CA VAL A 88 -13.59 6.93 -10.59
C VAL A 88 -13.00 7.66 -9.37
N ASP A 89 -13.28 7.23 -8.14
CA ASP A 89 -12.78 7.86 -6.92
C ASP A 89 -11.43 7.29 -6.48
N ILE A 90 -10.91 6.26 -7.15
CA ILE A 90 -9.59 5.71 -6.88
C ILE A 90 -8.53 6.62 -7.51
N ARG A 91 -7.55 7.03 -6.72
CA ARG A 91 -6.41 7.84 -7.17
C ARG A 91 -5.22 6.98 -7.58
N MET A 92 -4.89 5.98 -6.77
CA MET A 92 -3.82 5.02 -7.04
C MET A 92 -3.96 3.77 -6.19
N ILE A 93 -3.32 2.70 -6.67
CA ILE A 93 -3.15 1.45 -5.96
C ILE A 93 -1.65 1.17 -5.88
N SER A 94 -1.17 0.98 -4.67
CA SER A 94 0.23 0.69 -4.35
C SER A 94 0.35 -0.69 -3.72
N TYR A 95 1.52 -1.32 -3.85
CA TYR A 95 1.85 -2.46 -2.98
C TYR A 95 1.94 -2.00 -1.52
N LEU A 96 1.67 -2.92 -0.61
CA LEU A 96 1.72 -2.69 0.81
C LEU A 96 2.69 -3.69 1.44
N GLY A 97 3.88 -3.22 1.82
CA GLY A 97 4.90 -4.05 2.45
C GLY A 97 4.81 -3.99 3.98
N LEU A 98 5.13 -5.10 4.63
CA LEU A 98 5.27 -5.18 6.08
C LEU A 98 6.67 -4.71 6.46
N HIS A 99 6.74 -3.60 7.19
CA HIS A 99 7.99 -2.98 7.60
C HIS A 99 8.15 -3.01 9.11
N ARG A 100 9.38 -2.84 9.61
CA ARG A 100 9.64 -2.45 11.00
C ARG A 100 10.68 -1.36 11.06
N LEU A 101 10.80 -0.73 12.23
CA LEU A 101 11.96 0.10 12.52
C LEU A 101 13.21 -0.78 12.49
N ASN A 102 14.27 -0.27 11.87
CA ASN A 102 15.56 -0.95 11.79
C ASN A 102 16.46 -0.62 12.99
N ASN A 103 16.07 0.35 13.80
CA ASN A 103 16.78 0.77 15.01
C ASN A 103 15.77 1.27 16.06
N ASP A 104 16.25 1.40 17.30
CA ASP A 104 15.46 1.95 18.41
C ASP A 104 15.67 3.47 18.57
N SER A 105 16.34 4.11 17.61
CA SER A 105 16.59 5.55 17.59
C SER A 105 15.86 6.22 16.43
N VAL A 106 15.35 7.42 16.70
CA VAL A 106 14.81 8.33 15.69
C VAL A 106 15.55 9.65 15.85
N ASP A 107 16.17 10.11 14.77
CA ASP A 107 16.92 11.36 14.78
C ASP A 107 16.00 12.50 14.35
N ILE A 108 15.93 13.54 15.16
CA ILE A 108 15.15 14.74 14.88
C ILE A 108 16.09 15.93 14.94
N GLN A 109 16.31 16.58 13.80
CA GLN A 109 17.19 17.73 13.68
C GLN A 109 16.37 18.99 13.35
N TYR A 110 16.41 19.97 14.25
CA TYR A 110 15.89 21.30 13.95
C TYR A 110 16.86 22.04 13.02
N LYS A 111 16.39 22.45 11.84
CA LYS A 111 17.20 23.13 10.81
C LYS A 111 17.06 24.66 10.85
N GLY A 112 16.27 25.21 11.78
CA GLY A 112 15.92 26.64 11.82
C GLY A 112 14.66 26.96 11.01
N ALA A 113 14.20 28.21 11.08
CA ALA A 113 13.03 28.71 10.34
C ALA A 113 11.74 27.87 10.52
N GLY A 114 11.56 27.22 11.68
CA GLY A 114 10.42 26.34 11.92
C GLY A 114 10.47 25.00 11.17
N ILE A 115 11.62 24.65 10.58
CA ILE A 115 11.83 23.40 9.84
C ILE A 115 12.53 22.38 10.74
N THR A 116 11.95 21.18 10.79
CA THR A 116 12.52 20.03 11.48
C THR A 116 12.61 18.87 10.50
N GLU A 117 13.78 18.25 10.44
CA GLU A 117 14.02 17.02 9.69
C GLU A 117 13.97 15.84 10.66
N SER A 118 13.27 14.77 10.28
CA SER A 118 13.25 13.52 11.05
C SER A 118 13.72 12.37 10.18
N SER A 119 14.69 11.60 10.67
CA SER A 119 15.18 10.38 10.02
C SER A 119 14.75 9.16 10.81
N VAL A 120 14.14 8.19 10.12
CA VAL A 120 13.66 6.94 10.69
C VAL A 120 14.14 5.81 9.79
N ALA A 121 15.01 4.94 10.31
CA ALA A 121 15.45 3.78 9.56
C ALA A 121 14.37 2.70 9.59
N ILE A 122 13.94 2.23 8.42
CA ILE A 122 12.94 1.17 8.27
C ILE A 122 13.49 0.04 7.42
N LEU A 123 13.00 -1.16 7.69
CA LEU A 123 13.34 -2.40 6.97
C LEU A 123 12.06 -3.09 6.54
N GLU A 124 11.96 -3.43 5.25
CA GLU A 124 10.89 -4.31 4.73
C GLU A 124 11.19 -5.75 5.19
N ILE A 125 10.24 -6.35 5.90
CA ILE A 125 10.31 -7.74 6.37
C ILE A 125 9.64 -8.65 5.35
N GLU A 126 8.50 -8.20 4.80
CA GLU A 126 7.70 -8.97 3.85
C GLU A 126 7.11 -8.02 2.80
N PRO A 127 7.25 -8.36 1.50
CA PRO A 127 6.78 -7.52 0.39
C PRO A 127 5.29 -7.65 0.05
#